data_AF-A0A9W2Z675-F1
#
_entry.id   AF-A0A9W2Z675-F1
#
_cell.length_a   1.000
_cell.length_b   1.000
_cell.length_c   1.000
_cell.angle_alpha   90.00
_cell.angle_beta   90.00
_cell.angle_gamma   90.00
#
_symmetry.space_group_name_H-M   'P 1'
#
loop_
_entity.id
_entity.type
_entity.pdbx_description
1 polymer ?
#
loop_
_entity_poly.entity_id
_entity_poly.type
_entity_poly.pdbx_seq_one_letter_code
_entity_poly.pdbx_strand_id
1 'polypeptide(L)'
;MGSGQMSVFKLIDGCGYDALGVQYNALGAKYERRYKTCPCKNCLVSENPSRVWWEIILLTAAHVVYDETEASATSCRLFYDKEDSPLVRLETMSIEYVNIDRDFCGLKYATCDATLGNRLYALMEHRFEIGKRIWQKYKGCDHSENLFSLSPTRMDALSSRSVSASG
;
A
#
# COMPACT_ATOMS: atom_id res chain seq x y z
N MET A 1 -8.35 9.70 14.99
CA MET A 1 -7.23 9.97 14.06
C MET A 1 -6.88 8.67 13.38
N GLY A 2 -7.12 8.55 12.07
CA GLY A 2 -6.80 7.33 11.32
C GLY A 2 -5.31 7.01 11.43
N SER A 3 -4.97 5.72 11.49
CA SER A 3 -3.60 5.22 11.69
C SER A 3 -2.60 5.59 10.57
N GLY A 4 -3.03 6.33 9.54
CA GLY A 4 -2.17 6.85 8.46
C GLY A 4 -1.47 5.76 7.67
N GLN A 5 -1.97 4.52 7.71
CA GLN A 5 -1.32 3.40 7.06
C GLN A 5 -1.49 3.51 5.54
N MET A 6 -0.36 3.59 4.85
CA MET A 6 -0.29 3.56 3.39
C MET A 6 0.33 2.24 2.94
N SER A 7 -0.24 1.66 1.89
CA SER A 7 0.35 0.55 1.13
C SER A 7 0.49 0.97 -0.32
N VAL A 8 1.55 0.50 -0.99
CA VAL A 8 1.82 0.80 -2.39
C VAL A 8 2.07 -0.51 -3.10
N PHE A 9 1.32 -0.75 -4.17
CA PHE A 9 1.49 -1.89 -5.05
C PHE A 9 1.93 -1.40 -6.42
N LYS A 10 2.95 -2.04 -6.99
CA LYS A 10 3.32 -1.87 -8.39
C LYS A 10 2.61 -2.94 -9.19
N LEU A 11 1.87 -2.57 -10.22
CA LEU A 11 1.13 -3.48 -11.09
C LEU A 11 1.78 -3.53 -12.47
N ILE A 12 1.96 -4.74 -12.99
CA ILE A 12 2.45 -5.03 -14.33
C ILE A 12 1.44 -6.00 -14.94
N ASP A 13 0.74 -5.58 -15.99
CA ASP A 13 -0.30 -6.40 -16.63
C ASP A 13 -1.34 -6.93 -15.62
N GLY A 14 -1.74 -6.07 -14.69
CA GLY A 14 -2.71 -6.39 -13.64
C GLY A 14 -2.14 -7.25 -12.51
N CYS A 15 -0.92 -7.75 -12.61
CA CYS A 15 -0.25 -8.48 -11.53
C CYS A 15 0.40 -7.48 -10.59
N GLY A 16 -0.06 -7.41 -9.34
CA GLY A 16 0.46 -6.48 -8.36
C GLY A 16 1.51 -7.09 -7.44
N TYR A 17 2.50 -6.27 -7.10
CA TYR A 17 3.63 -6.61 -6.25
C TYR A 17 3.70 -5.55 -5.16
N ASP A 18 3.81 -5.98 -3.92
CA ASP A 18 4.13 -5.07 -2.83
C ASP A 18 5.63 -4.77 -2.78
N ALA A 19 6.05 -3.91 -1.86
CA ALA A 19 7.46 -3.55 -1.66
C ALA A 19 8.37 -4.69 -1.14
N LEU A 20 7.90 -5.94 -1.05
CA LEU A 20 8.75 -7.12 -0.87
C LEU A 20 8.87 -7.93 -2.17
N GLY A 21 8.29 -7.45 -3.28
CA GLY A 21 8.16 -8.19 -4.53
C GLY A 21 7.15 -9.34 -4.44
N VAL A 22 6.30 -9.34 -3.41
CA VAL A 22 5.36 -10.43 -3.15
C VAL A 22 4.01 -10.11 -3.81
N GLN A 23 3.47 -11.08 -4.54
CA GLN A 23 2.18 -10.97 -5.23
C GLN A 23 0.98 -11.29 -4.34
N TYR A 24 1.18 -11.68 -3.09
CA TYR A 24 0.13 -12.14 -2.19
C TYR A 24 -0.15 -11.09 -1.10
N ASN A 25 -1.42 -10.80 -0.84
CA ASN A 25 -1.83 -10.00 0.31
C ASN A 25 -1.66 -10.79 1.63
N ALA A 26 -1.93 -10.15 2.77
CA ALA A 26 -1.76 -10.76 4.09
C ALA A 26 -2.65 -12.00 4.34
N LEU A 27 -3.67 -12.22 3.50
CA LEU A 27 -4.58 -13.37 3.57
C LEU A 27 -4.14 -14.50 2.62
N GLY A 28 -2.99 -14.38 1.95
CA GLY A 28 -2.48 -15.36 0.99
C GLY A 28 -3.18 -15.31 -0.37
N ALA A 29 -4.06 -14.33 -0.62
CA ALA A 29 -4.70 -14.14 -1.91
C ALA A 29 -3.81 -13.30 -2.84
N LYS A 30 -3.77 -13.65 -4.12
CA LYS A 30 -3.03 -12.87 -5.11
C LYS A 30 -3.63 -11.46 -5.25
N TYR A 31 -2.77 -10.46 -5.26
CA TYR A 31 -3.14 -9.08 -5.55
C TYR A 31 -3.10 -8.86 -7.06
N GLU A 32 -4.15 -9.32 -7.74
CA GLU A 32 -4.30 -9.23 -9.20
C GLU A 32 -5.56 -8.44 -9.57
N ARG A 33 -5.47 -7.67 -10.65
CA ARG A 33 -6.60 -6.94 -11.24
C ARG A 33 -7.05 -7.63 -12.52
N ARG A 34 -8.37 -7.55 -12.79
CA ARG A 34 -8.97 -8.06 -14.03
C ARG A 34 -8.50 -7.27 -15.25
N TYR A 35 -8.26 -5.97 -15.09
CA TYR A 35 -7.71 -5.10 -16.13
C TYR A 35 -6.19 -5.22 -16.24
N LYS A 36 -5.68 -5.05 -17.45
CA LYS A 36 -4.25 -5.14 -17.79
C LYS A 36 -3.57 -3.78 -17.99
N THR A 37 -4.34 -2.71 -17.89
CA THR A 37 -3.90 -1.34 -18.12
C THR A 37 -4.30 -0.45 -16.95
N CYS A 38 -3.57 0.64 -16.76
CA CYS A 38 -3.79 1.59 -15.67
C CYS A 38 -5.21 2.17 -15.70
N PRO A 39 -5.95 2.17 -14.58
CA PRO A 39 -7.29 2.73 -14.51
C PRO A 39 -7.31 4.23 -14.18
N CYS A 40 -6.15 4.92 -14.18
CA CYS A 40 -6.14 6.36 -13.92
C CYS A 40 -6.85 7.14 -15.04
N LYS A 41 -7.37 8.33 -14.72
CA LYS A 41 -8.14 9.16 -15.67
C LYS A 41 -7.43 9.37 -17.01
N ASN A 42 -6.11 9.61 -16.97
CA ASN A 42 -5.30 9.83 -18.17
C ASN A 42 -5.22 8.58 -19.05
N CYS A 43 -5.13 7.39 -18.46
CA CYS A 43 -5.06 6.13 -19.21
C CYS A 43 -6.44 5.69 -19.71
N LEU A 44 -7.53 6.01 -19.00
CA LEU A 44 -8.88 5.64 -19.44
C LEU A 44 -9.29 6.28 -20.77
N VAL A 45 -8.75 7.47 -21.08
CA VAL A 45 -9.04 8.19 -22.33
C VAL A 45 -7.91 8.12 -23.35
N SER A 46 -6.82 7.43 -23.03
CA SER A 46 -5.65 7.32 -23.92
C SER A 46 -5.80 6.13 -24.86
N GLU A 47 -5.38 6.29 -26.12
CA GLU A 47 -5.22 5.17 -27.06
C GLU A 47 -4.07 4.24 -26.67
N ASN A 48 -3.13 4.71 -25.84
CA ASN A 48 -1.95 3.97 -25.39
C ASN A 48 -1.88 3.91 -23.87
N PRO A 49 -2.85 3.23 -23.20
CA PRO A 49 -2.89 3.17 -21.75
C PRO A 49 -1.70 2.37 -21.20
N SER A 50 -1.13 2.82 -20.08
CA SER A 50 0.05 2.18 -19.50
C SER A 50 -0.26 0.78 -18.97
N ARG A 51 0.60 -0.20 -19.27
CA ARG A 51 0.55 -1.56 -18.71
C ARG A 51 1.28 -1.70 -17.38
N VAL A 52 1.96 -0.63 -16.93
CA VAL A 52 2.63 -0.52 -15.64
C VAL A 52 2.06 0.66 -14.88
N TRP A 53 1.60 0.43 -13.64
CA TRP A 53 1.05 1.49 -12.80
C TRP A 53 1.25 1.17 -11.32
N TRP A 54 0.90 2.13 -10.47
CA TRP A 54 0.92 1.97 -9.03
C TRP A 54 -0.47 2.20 -8.46
N GLU A 55 -0.83 1.38 -7.49
CA GLU A 55 -2.01 1.58 -6.65
C GLU A 55 -1.55 1.93 -5.24
N ILE A 56 -1.99 3.10 -4.78
CA ILE A 56 -1.73 3.63 -3.45
C ILE A 56 -3.01 3.41 -2.63
N ILE A 57 -2.92 2.60 -1.59
CA ILE A 57 -4.02 2.28 -0.70
C ILE A 57 -3.79 2.99 0.64
N LEU A 58 -4.71 3.87 1.02
CA LEU A 58 -4.70 4.62 2.27
C LEU A 58 -5.79 4.06 3.19
N LEU A 59 -5.40 3.66 4.40
CA LEU A 59 -6.35 3.23 5.41
C LEU A 59 -6.84 4.44 6.21
N THR A 60 -8.15 4.63 6.22
CA THR A 60 -8.87 5.61 7.05
C THR A 60 -10.02 4.92 7.77
N ALA A 61 -10.76 5.68 8.58
CA ALA A 61 -11.95 5.18 9.23
C ALA A 61 -13.17 5.24 8.29
N ALA A 62 -14.05 4.24 8.38
CA ALA A 62 -15.26 4.17 7.54
C ALA A 62 -16.25 5.30 7.86
N HIS A 63 -16.24 5.82 9.08
CA HIS A 63 -17.03 7.01 9.43
C HIS A 63 -16.48 8.32 8.83
N VAL A 64 -15.26 8.32 8.27
CA VAL A 64 -14.67 9.51 7.59
C VAL A 64 -15.00 9.49 6.11
N VAL A 65 -14.88 8.32 5.48
CA VAL A 65 -15.29 8.08 4.10
C VAL A 65 -15.99 6.73 4.05
N TYR A 66 -17.27 6.75 3.69
CA TYR A 66 -18.15 5.60 3.73
C TYR A 66 -18.46 5.03 2.34
N ASP A 67 -18.58 5.88 1.32
CA ASP A 67 -18.98 5.47 -0.02
C ASP A 67 -18.14 6.08 -1.16
N GLU A 68 -18.47 5.69 -2.38
CA GLU A 68 -17.76 6.13 -3.59
C GLU A 68 -17.98 7.61 -3.89
N THR A 69 -19.12 8.18 -3.48
CA THR A 69 -19.41 9.60 -3.64
C THR A 69 -18.44 10.41 -2.80
N GLU A 70 -18.31 10.06 -1.52
CA GLU A 70 -17.38 10.69 -0.59
C GLU A 70 -15.92 10.47 -1.00
N ALA A 71 -15.56 9.25 -1.42
CA ALA A 71 -14.22 8.94 -1.90
C ALA A 71 -13.84 9.79 -3.14
N SER A 72 -14.76 9.94 -4.10
CA SER A 72 -14.50 10.72 -5.32
C SER A 72 -14.27 12.22 -5.05
N ALA A 73 -14.87 12.74 -3.97
CA ALA A 73 -14.68 14.12 -3.49
C ALA A 73 -13.47 14.26 -2.54
N THR A 74 -12.85 13.16 -2.14
CA THR A 74 -11.71 13.15 -1.21
C THR A 74 -10.39 13.42 -1.94
N SER A 75 -9.50 14.16 -1.28
CA SER A 75 -8.11 14.30 -1.70
C SER A 75 -7.15 14.01 -0.55
N CYS A 76 -5.95 13.54 -0.89
CA CYS A 76 -4.88 13.30 0.08
C CYS A 76 -3.66 14.16 -0.26
N ARG A 77 -3.11 14.85 0.72
CA ARG A 77 -1.82 15.55 0.60
C ARG A 77 -0.72 14.65 1.15
N LEU A 78 0.23 14.29 0.30
CA LEU A 78 1.41 13.52 0.66
C LEU A 78 2.55 14.43 1.11
N PHE A 79 3.49 13.87 1.88
CA PHE A 79 4.71 14.56 2.33
C PHE A 79 4.46 15.86 3.13
N TYR A 80 3.37 15.89 3.88
CA TYR A 80 2.99 17.04 4.70
C TYR A 80 3.63 16.96 6.09
N ASP A 81 4.87 17.40 6.17
CA ASP A 81 5.61 17.51 7.45
C ASP A 81 5.47 18.90 8.07
N LYS A 82 5.33 19.93 7.23
CA LYS A 82 5.23 21.34 7.60
C LYS A 82 4.39 22.12 6.59
N GLU A 83 3.97 23.32 6.94
CA GLU A 83 3.03 24.12 6.14
C GLU A 83 3.56 24.41 4.72
N ASP A 84 4.86 24.71 4.62
CA ASP A 84 5.61 24.98 3.38
C ASP A 84 6.08 23.71 2.63
N SER A 85 5.70 22.50 3.08
CA SER A 85 6.01 21.27 2.36
C SER A 85 5.43 21.31 0.94
N PRO A 86 6.17 20.81 -0.09
CA PRO A 86 5.67 20.74 -1.46
C PRO A 86 4.29 20.09 -1.53
N LEU A 87 3.37 20.70 -2.28
CA LEU A 87 2.02 20.19 -2.43
C LEU A 87 2.01 19.02 -3.42
N VAL A 88 2.01 17.79 -2.89
CA VAL A 88 1.74 16.58 -3.68
C VAL A 88 0.35 16.09 -3.33
N ARG A 89 -0.61 16.23 -4.25
CA ARG A 89 -2.02 15.91 -4.01
C ARG A 89 -2.45 14.71 -4.85
N LEU A 90 -3.10 13.75 -4.19
CA LEU A 90 -3.86 12.67 -4.83
C LEU A 90 -5.32 13.11 -4.86
N GLU A 91 -5.89 13.24 -6.05
CA GLU A 91 -7.27 13.72 -6.24
C GLU A 91 -8.17 12.61 -6.76
N THR A 92 -9.45 12.66 -6.41
CA THR A 92 -10.45 11.68 -6.84
C THR A 92 -10.04 10.25 -6.46
N MET A 93 -10.18 9.95 -5.17
CA MET A 93 -10.01 8.60 -4.66
C MET A 93 -11.17 7.70 -5.09
N SER A 94 -10.95 6.39 -4.96
CA SER A 94 -11.99 5.36 -5.08
C SER A 94 -11.96 4.47 -3.85
N ILE A 95 -13.06 3.80 -3.52
CA ILE A 95 -13.07 2.78 -2.48
C ILE A 95 -12.37 1.53 -3.00
N GLU A 96 -11.43 1.00 -2.20
CA GLU A 96 -10.90 -0.35 -2.38
C GLU A 96 -11.69 -1.37 -1.58
N TYR A 97 -11.97 -1.06 -0.31
CA TYR A 97 -12.80 -1.87 0.56
C TYR A 97 -13.32 -1.01 1.72
N VAL A 98 -14.47 -1.38 2.26
CA VAL A 98 -15.03 -0.81 3.49
C VAL A 98 -15.45 -1.95 4.40
N ASN A 99 -15.13 -1.83 5.69
CA ASN A 99 -15.60 -2.69 6.76
C ASN A 99 -16.20 -1.79 7.84
N ILE A 100 -17.53 -1.69 7.84
CA ILE A 100 -18.28 -0.78 8.72
C ILE A 100 -18.16 -1.24 10.17
N ASP A 101 -18.26 -2.54 10.43
CA ASP A 101 -18.23 -3.12 11.79
C ASP A 101 -16.90 -2.84 12.52
N ARG A 102 -15.81 -2.75 11.75
CA ARG A 102 -14.47 -2.44 12.26
C ARG A 102 -14.05 -1.00 11.99
N ASP A 103 -14.94 -0.19 11.44
CA ASP A 103 -14.72 1.20 11.10
C ASP A 103 -13.44 1.43 10.25
N PHE A 104 -13.25 0.60 9.22
CA PHE A 104 -12.11 0.70 8.30
C PHE A 104 -12.56 0.98 6.87
N CYS A 105 -11.90 1.94 6.22
CA CYS A 105 -12.05 2.22 4.80
C CYS A 105 -10.67 2.28 4.14
N GLY A 106 -10.48 1.50 3.08
CA GLY A 106 -9.33 1.59 2.20
C GLY A 106 -9.66 2.50 1.01
N LEU A 107 -9.00 3.65 0.92
CA LEU A 107 -9.05 4.53 -0.25
C LEU A 107 -7.95 4.14 -1.23
N LYS A 108 -8.27 4.06 -2.51
CA LYS A 108 -7.35 3.78 -3.61
C LYS A 108 -7.16 4.98 -4.51
N TYR A 109 -5.90 5.23 -4.83
CA TYR A 109 -5.49 6.07 -5.95
C TYR A 109 -4.63 5.25 -6.93
N ALA A 110 -4.93 5.34 -8.22
CA ALA A 110 -4.16 4.70 -9.27
C ALA A 110 -3.40 5.74 -10.10
N THR A 111 -2.12 5.48 -10.38
CA THR A 111 -1.29 6.37 -11.20
C THR A 111 -0.32 5.61 -12.08
N CYS A 112 -0.14 6.09 -13.31
CA CYS A 112 0.94 5.65 -14.20
C CYS A 112 2.16 6.60 -14.17
N ASP A 113 2.16 7.62 -13.31
CA ASP A 113 3.34 8.47 -13.08
C ASP A 113 4.42 7.66 -12.34
N ALA A 114 5.43 7.24 -13.10
CA ALA A 114 6.55 6.47 -12.59
C ALA A 114 7.38 7.23 -11.55
N THR A 115 7.43 8.57 -11.61
CA THR A 115 8.20 9.37 -10.65
C THR A 115 7.57 9.28 -9.27
N LEU A 116 6.27 9.57 -9.18
CA LEU A 116 5.52 9.46 -7.93
C LEU A 116 5.44 8.00 -7.44
N GLY A 117 5.08 7.09 -8.34
CA GLY A 117 4.89 5.67 -8.03
C GLY A 117 6.16 5.01 -7.49
N ASN A 118 7.30 5.18 -8.18
CA ASN A 118 8.57 4.61 -7.71
C ASN A 118 9.04 5.24 -6.40
N ARG A 119 8.85 6.56 -6.21
CA ARG A 119 9.21 7.22 -4.95
C ARG A 119 8.46 6.63 -3.76
N LEU A 120 7.14 6.47 -3.88
CA LEU A 120 6.32 5.90 -2.81
C LEU A 120 6.62 4.43 -2.57
N TYR A 121 6.85 3.67 -3.65
CA TYR A 121 7.22 2.26 -3.56
C TYR A 121 8.55 2.07 -2.82
N ALA A 122 9.58 2.85 -3.16
CA ALA A 122 10.88 2.82 -2.48
C ALA A 122 10.78 3.19 -0.99
N LEU A 123 9.90 4.13 -0.63
CA LEU A 123 9.63 4.44 0.79
C LEU A 123 9.00 3.26 1.52
N MET A 124 8.14 2.47 0.86
CA MET A 124 7.60 1.24 1.44
C MET A 124 8.69 0.17 1.60
N GLU A 125 9.57 0.00 0.61
CA GLU A 125 10.71 -0.93 0.71
C GLU A 125 11.59 -0.59 1.91
N HIS A 126 11.94 0.69 2.05
CA HIS A 126 12.72 1.19 3.18
C HIS A 126 12.02 0.97 4.52
N ARG A 127 10.70 1.21 4.60
CA ARG A 127 9.90 0.94 5.80
C ARG A 127 9.94 -0.55 6.18
N PHE A 128 9.80 -1.45 5.21
CA PHE A 128 9.87 -2.89 5.46
C PHE A 128 11.25 -3.31 5.94
N GLU A 129 12.32 -2.79 5.34
CA GLU A 129 13.69 -3.10 5.74
C GLU A 129 13.98 -2.64 7.19
N ILE A 130 13.57 -1.43 7.55
CA ILE A 130 13.65 -0.97 8.94
C ILE A 130 12.84 -1.87 9.87
N GLY A 131 11.59 -2.18 9.51
CA GLY A 131 10.72 -3.05 10.30
C GLY A 131 11.32 -4.43 10.53
N LYS A 132 11.95 -5.01 9.50
CA LYS A 132 12.67 -6.28 9.58
C LYS A 132 13.85 -6.20 10.56
N ARG A 133 14.66 -5.14 10.51
CA ARG A 133 15.79 -4.94 11.45
C ARG A 133 15.32 -4.81 12.89
N ILE A 134 14.25 -4.04 13.12
CA ILE A 134 13.63 -3.89 14.45
C ILE A 134 13.14 -5.25 14.94
N TRP A 135 12.37 -5.98 14.15
CA TRP A 135 11.88 -7.29 14.53
C TRP A 135 13.02 -8.27 14.83
N GLN A 136 14.05 -8.33 13.98
CA GLN A 136 15.22 -9.17 14.23
C GLN A 136 15.94 -8.84 15.54
N LYS A 137 15.99 -7.57 15.92
CA LYS A 137 16.60 -7.10 17.17
C LYS A 137 15.78 -7.48 18.41
N TYR A 138 14.45 -7.44 18.31
CA TYR A 138 13.56 -7.59 19.47
C TYR A 138 12.76 -8.90 19.52
N LYS A 139 12.84 -9.78 18.50
CA LYS A 139 12.08 -11.06 18.45
C LYS A 139 12.35 -12.03 19.60
N GLY A 140 13.45 -11.84 20.35
CA GLY A 140 13.80 -12.64 21.53
C GLY A 140 13.69 -11.87 22.85
N CYS A 141 13.25 -10.61 22.83
CA CYS A 141 12.99 -9.83 24.03
C CYS A 141 11.57 -10.11 24.47
N ASP A 142 11.42 -10.93 25.52
CA ASP A 142 10.14 -11.12 26.21
C ASP A 142 9.81 -9.85 27.00
N HIS A 143 9.20 -8.90 26.32
CA HIS A 143 8.54 -7.76 26.95
C HIS A 143 7.07 -7.86 26.63
N SER A 144 6.34 -8.45 27.59
CA SER A 144 4.92 -8.26 27.78
C SER A 144 4.63 -6.78 28.02
N GLU A 145 4.69 -5.95 26.97
CA GLU A 145 4.00 -4.66 26.86
C GLU A 145 4.31 -4.01 25.50
N ASN A 146 3.28 -4.00 24.65
CA ASN A 146 3.06 -3.02 23.58
C ASN A 146 4.12 -2.89 22.47
N LEU A 147 4.34 -3.95 21.69
CA LEU A 147 5.00 -3.83 20.38
C LEU A 147 3.93 -3.50 19.31
N PHE A 148 3.97 -2.27 18.78
CA PHE A 148 3.14 -1.81 17.66
C PHE A 148 3.09 -2.87 16.56
N SER A 149 1.87 -3.22 16.14
CA SER A 149 1.52 -4.30 15.23
C SER A 149 2.22 -4.19 13.86
N LEU A 150 3.43 -4.73 13.77
CA LEU A 150 3.90 -5.35 12.53
C LEU A 150 3.38 -6.79 12.60
N SER A 151 2.27 -7.08 11.90
CA SER A 151 1.61 -8.38 11.94
C SER A 151 2.64 -9.52 11.74
N PRO A 152 2.82 -10.43 12.72
CA PRO A 152 3.83 -11.49 12.70
C PRO A 152 3.75 -12.40 11.47
N THR A 153 2.54 -12.57 10.93
CA THR A 153 2.19 -13.54 9.87
C THR A 153 3.03 -13.41 8.60
N ARG A 154 3.65 -12.24 8.35
CA ARG A 154 4.45 -12.00 7.13
C ARG A 154 5.97 -12.11 7.34
N MET A 155 6.46 -12.01 8.58
CA MET A 155 7.91 -12.11 8.86
C MET A 155 8.36 -13.57 9.05
N ASP A 156 7.50 -14.43 9.58
CA ASP A 156 7.80 -15.86 9.74
C ASP A 156 7.95 -16.58 8.37
N ALA A 157 7.22 -16.12 7.35
CA ALA A 157 7.35 -16.58 5.97
C ALA A 157 8.70 -16.21 5.31
N LEU A 158 9.41 -15.19 5.83
CA LEU A 158 10.73 -14.80 5.35
C LEU A 158 11.85 -15.60 6.02
N SER A 159 11.65 -16.08 7.25
CA SER A 159 12.65 -16.87 7.98
C SER A 159 12.76 -18.32 7.48
N SER A 160 11.72 -18.86 6.85
CA SER A 160 11.72 -20.24 6.33
C SER A 160 12.31 -20.40 4.93
N ARG A 161 12.62 -19.29 4.23
CA ARG A 161 13.17 -19.31 2.86
C ARG A 161 14.69 -19.15 2.76
N SER A 162 15.40 -18.91 3.87
CA SER A 162 16.86 -18.82 3.89
C SER A 162 17.57 -20.16 4.11
N VAL A 163 16.85 -21.29 4.09
CA VAL A 163 17.41 -22.64 4.26
C VAL A 163 17.01 -23.54 3.09
N SER A 164 17.44 -23.21 1.87
CA SER A 164 17.46 -24.15 0.73
C SER A 164 18.23 -23.57 -0.46
N ALA A 165 19.50 -23.24 -0.24
CA ALA A 165 20.45 -22.97 -1.33
C ALA A 165 21.84 -23.51 -0.93
N SER A 166 21.92 -24.84 -0.78
CA SER A 166 23.16 -25.59 -0.84
C SER A 166 22.83 -27.04 -1.16
N GLY A 167 22.95 -27.36 -2.45
CA GLY A 167 22.89 -28.69 -3.04
C GLY A 167 23.59 -28.60 -4.39
#